data_AF-A0A8J1MPK8-F1
#
_entry.id   AF-A0A8J1MPK8-F1
#
_cell.length_a   1.000
_cell.length_b   1.000
_cell.length_c   1.000
_cell.angle_alpha   90.00
_cell.angle_beta   90.00
_cell.angle_gamma   90.00
#
_symmetry.space_group_name_H-M   'P 1'
#
loop_
_entity.id
_entity.type
_entity.pdbx_description
1 polymer ?
#
loop_
_entity_poly.entity_id
_entity_poly.type
_entity_poly.pdbx_seq_one_letter_code
_entity_poly.pdbx_strand_id
1 'polypeptide(L)'
;MTPSLQPSSSKAPELRVIIGRTLRTQQGDEEQEFTVDELHLHPEFDSDTYDNDIALLNLHSTSGSCAKETESTRPACIPDLGLTLPDWTECEISGYGKPNECKKSFLLTHLYSLLTFSILYSDQLKEGHVRLYPYSMCISEHLSDHIVTKNMLFAGDTRNLDDACKVNVQQKKL
;
A
#
# COMPACT_ATOMS: atom_id res chain seq x y z
N MET A 1 -2.40 26.29 28.77
CA MET A 1 -2.46 26.59 27.33
C MET A 1 -1.80 25.44 26.60
N THR A 2 -2.58 24.41 26.28
CA THR A 2 -2.16 23.33 25.40
C THR A 2 -2.36 23.80 23.95
N PRO A 3 -1.36 23.74 23.07
CA PRO A 3 -1.56 24.05 21.66
C PRO A 3 -2.46 22.95 21.08
N SER A 4 -3.62 23.34 20.55
CA SER A 4 -4.45 22.46 19.73
C SER A 4 -3.69 22.15 18.44
N LEU A 5 -3.21 20.91 18.29
CA LEU A 5 -2.80 20.38 16.98
C LEU A 5 -4.04 20.38 16.09
N GLN A 6 -4.11 21.30 15.13
CA GLN A 6 -5.07 21.18 14.04
C GLN A 6 -4.48 20.20 13.03
N PRO A 7 -5.18 19.10 12.67
CA PRO A 7 -4.79 18.32 11.50
C PRO A 7 -4.86 19.25 10.30
N SER A 8 -3.77 19.34 9.53
CA SER A 8 -3.71 20.15 8.33
C SER A 8 -4.57 19.50 7.24
N SER A 9 -5.88 19.72 7.29
CA SER A 9 -6.81 19.35 6.22
C SER A 9 -6.50 20.24 5.02
N SER A 10 -5.87 19.65 4.01
CA SER A 10 -5.67 20.29 2.71
C SER A 10 -6.70 19.75 1.73
N LYS A 11 -7.28 20.62 0.89
CA LYS A 11 -8.13 20.21 -0.23
C LYS A 11 -7.39 19.12 -1.01
N ALA A 12 -7.96 17.92 -1.07
CA ALA A 12 -7.30 16.80 -1.72
C ALA A 12 -7.00 17.14 -3.18
N PRO A 13 -5.91 16.62 -3.77
CA PRO A 13 -5.80 16.49 -5.23
C PRO A 13 -7.07 15.82 -5.77
N GLU A 14 -7.33 15.87 -7.08
CA GLU A 14 -8.47 15.16 -7.70
C GLU A 14 -8.26 13.63 -7.60
N LEU A 15 -8.42 13.10 -6.38
CA LEU A 15 -8.23 11.72 -6.00
C LEU A 15 -9.56 10.99 -6.17
N ARG A 16 -9.46 9.78 -6.72
CA ARG A 16 -10.57 8.86 -6.89
C ARG A 16 -10.21 7.57 -6.17
N VAL A 17 -11.14 7.09 -5.34
CA VAL A 17 -11.03 5.81 -4.63
C VAL A 17 -12.02 4.85 -5.26
N ILE A 18 -11.53 3.65 -5.60
CA ILE A 18 -12.33 2.60 -6.23
C ILE A 18 -12.20 1.35 -5.39
N ILE A 19 -13.33 0.82 -4.93
CA ILE A 19 -13.42 -0.32 -4.02
C ILE A 19 -14.11 -1.47 -4.75
N GLY A 20 -13.72 -2.72 -4.47
CA GLY A 20 -14.26 -3.92 -5.14
C GLY A 20 -13.65 -4.23 -6.51
N ARG A 21 -12.54 -3.58 -6.88
CA ARG A 21 -11.88 -3.78 -8.17
C ARG A 21 -11.03 -5.05 -8.18
N THR A 22 -11.17 -5.86 -9.24
CA THR A 22 -10.32 -7.03 -9.51
C THR A 22 -9.33 -6.79 -10.65
N LEU A 23 -9.78 -6.12 -11.73
CA LEU A 23 -8.93 -5.78 -12.88
C LEU A 23 -8.60 -4.29 -12.87
N ARG A 24 -7.32 -3.93 -12.96
CA ARG A 24 -6.84 -2.55 -12.81
C ARG A 24 -7.38 -1.64 -13.92
N THR A 25 -7.44 -2.15 -15.14
CA THR A 25 -7.79 -1.37 -16.34
C THR A 25 -9.23 -1.56 -16.83
N GLN A 26 -9.96 -2.51 -16.26
CA GLN A 26 -11.33 -2.84 -16.66
C GLN A 26 -12.26 -2.67 -15.47
N GLN A 27 -13.33 -1.88 -15.65
CA GLN A 27 -14.33 -1.67 -14.62
C GLN A 27 -15.17 -2.94 -14.43
N GLY A 28 -15.20 -3.46 -13.20
CA GLY A 28 -16.12 -4.51 -12.78
C GLY A 28 -17.50 -3.99 -12.39
N ASP A 29 -18.51 -4.88 -12.44
CA ASP A 29 -19.91 -4.57 -12.13
C ASP A 29 -20.14 -4.25 -10.64
N GLU A 30 -19.28 -4.75 -9.76
CA GLU A 30 -19.41 -4.59 -8.30
C GLU A 30 -18.58 -3.43 -7.73
N GLU A 31 -17.95 -2.63 -8.59
CA GLU A 31 -17.09 -1.54 -8.17
C GLU A 31 -17.88 -0.34 -7.64
N GLN A 32 -17.36 0.27 -6.57
CA GLN A 32 -17.88 1.50 -6.02
C GLN A 32 -16.81 2.58 -6.12
N GLU A 33 -17.17 3.72 -6.70
CA GLU A 33 -16.27 4.83 -6.96
C GLU A 33 -16.65 6.06 -6.14
N PHE A 34 -15.64 6.67 -5.51
CA PHE A 34 -15.78 7.85 -4.67
C PHE A 34 -14.74 8.91 -5.02
N THR A 35 -15.15 10.18 -4.97
CA THR A 35 -14.22 11.31 -4.87
C THR A 35 -13.78 11.49 -3.42
N VAL A 36 -12.65 12.17 -3.19
CA VAL A 36 -12.14 12.45 -1.85
C VAL A 36 -12.44 13.90 -1.48
N ASP A 37 -13.07 14.11 -0.32
CA ASP A 37 -13.33 15.45 0.22
C ASP A 37 -12.10 16.00 0.93
N GLU A 38 -11.44 15.18 1.74
CA GLU A 38 -10.32 15.58 2.58
C GLU A 38 -9.23 14.51 2.62
N LEU A 39 -7.98 14.98 2.61
CA LEU A 39 -6.79 14.18 2.88
C LEU A 39 -6.20 14.64 4.22
N HIS A 40 -6.13 13.72 5.18
CA HIS A 40 -5.56 13.95 6.50
C HIS A 40 -4.23 13.19 6.61
N LEU A 41 -3.11 13.90 6.45
CA LEU A 41 -1.78 13.35 6.66
C LEU A 41 -1.51 13.17 8.15
N HIS A 42 -0.73 12.14 8.53
CA HIS A 42 -0.30 11.99 9.91
C HIS A 42 0.48 13.26 10.35
N PRO A 43 0.16 13.87 11.51
CA PRO A 43 0.77 15.13 11.92
C PRO A 43 2.28 15.02 12.21
N GLU A 44 2.76 13.82 12.48
CA GLU A 44 4.17 13.49 12.71
C GLU A 44 4.82 12.75 11.52
N PHE A 45 4.22 12.82 10.32
CA PHE A 45 4.85 12.27 9.12
C PHE A 45 6.16 13.00 8.81
N ASP A 46 7.23 12.23 8.59
CA ASP A 46 8.55 12.74 8.26
C ASP A 46 8.94 12.27 6.85
N SER A 47 9.13 13.21 5.92
CA SER A 47 9.42 12.89 4.52
C SER A 47 10.85 12.42 4.24
N ASP A 48 11.78 12.64 5.17
CA ASP A 48 13.18 12.25 5.02
C ASP A 48 13.38 10.78 5.46
N THR A 49 12.66 10.38 6.51
CA THR A 49 12.75 9.05 7.11
C THR A 49 11.58 8.13 6.77
N TYR A 50 10.48 8.69 6.25
CA TYR A 50 9.19 8.01 6.08
C TYR A 50 8.62 7.48 7.41
N ASP A 51 8.97 8.08 8.54
CA ASP A 51 8.33 7.77 9.81
C ASP A 51 6.87 8.25 9.79
N ASN A 52 5.98 7.45 10.39
CA ASN A 52 4.53 7.68 10.39
C ASN A 52 3.93 7.86 8.98
N ASP A 53 4.36 7.04 8.01
CA ASP A 53 3.81 7.01 6.64
C ASP A 53 2.38 6.41 6.61
N ILE A 54 1.42 7.21 7.07
CA ILE A 54 -0.01 6.90 7.09
C ILE A 54 -0.83 8.16 6.81
N ALA A 55 -1.94 8.00 6.10
CA ALA A 55 -2.90 9.06 5.84
C ALA A 55 -4.33 8.53 5.86
N LEU A 56 -5.29 9.38 6.20
CA LEU A 56 -6.72 9.09 6.14
C LEU A 56 -7.36 9.86 4.99
N LEU A 57 -8.19 9.18 4.20
CA LEU A 57 -8.99 9.76 3.14
C LEU A 57 -10.45 9.82 3.58
N ASN A 58 -11.04 11.01 3.56
CA ASN A 58 -12.46 11.19 3.78
C ASN A 58 -13.19 11.11 2.42
N LEU A 59 -13.97 10.06 2.22
CA LEU A 59 -14.68 9.82 0.95
C LEU A 59 -15.95 10.69 0.87
N HIS A 60 -16.14 11.32 -0.27
CA HIS A 60 -17.36 12.07 -0.56
C HIS A 60 -18.54 11.12 -0.70
N SER A 61 -19.60 11.34 0.09
CA SER A 61 -20.82 10.56 0.01
C SER A 61 -21.70 11.04 -1.15
N THR A 62 -21.73 10.28 -2.24
CA THR A 62 -22.71 10.47 -3.31
C THR A 62 -24.07 9.95 -2.87
N SER A 63 -24.96 10.86 -2.49
CA SER A 63 -26.38 10.60 -2.12
C SER A 63 -26.63 10.10 -0.69
N GLY A 64 -25.72 10.37 0.25
CA GLY A 64 -25.94 10.09 1.67
C GLY A 64 -25.69 8.64 2.10
N SER A 65 -25.21 7.78 1.20
CA SER A 65 -24.69 6.45 1.54
C SER A 65 -23.16 6.45 1.44
N CYS A 66 -22.51 5.87 2.45
CA CYS A 66 -21.08 5.53 2.42
C CYS A 66 -20.83 4.30 1.50
N ALA A 67 -19.58 3.84 1.44
CA ALA A 67 -19.25 2.55 0.84
C ALA A 67 -20.16 1.44 1.40
N LYS A 68 -20.80 0.70 0.50
CA LYS A 68 -21.70 -0.40 0.85
C LYS A 68 -20.89 -1.69 0.95
N GLU A 69 -21.16 -2.47 1.98
CA GLU A 69 -20.62 -3.82 2.05
C GLU A 69 -21.27 -4.72 0.99
N THR A 70 -20.44 -5.46 0.27
CA THR A 70 -20.83 -6.41 -0.77
C THR A 70 -20.01 -7.70 -0.62
N GLU A 71 -20.14 -8.65 -1.56
CA GLU A 71 -19.24 -9.81 -1.60
C GLU A 71 -17.78 -9.41 -1.89
N SER A 72 -17.58 -8.38 -2.72
CA SER A 72 -16.27 -7.84 -3.11
C SER A 72 -15.79 -6.64 -2.28
N THR A 73 -16.62 -6.09 -1.38
CA THR A 73 -16.28 -4.91 -0.56
C THR A 73 -16.57 -5.16 0.91
N ARG A 74 -15.51 -5.21 1.73
CA ARG A 74 -15.60 -5.29 3.19
C ARG A 74 -14.49 -4.46 3.85
N PRO A 75 -14.76 -3.81 5.00
CA PRO A 75 -13.72 -3.11 5.74
C PRO A 75 -12.74 -4.10 6.38
N ALA A 76 -11.46 -3.71 6.45
CA ALA A 76 -10.46 -4.40 7.25
C ALA A 76 -10.59 -4.01 8.73
N CYS A 77 -10.25 -4.92 9.64
CA CYS A 77 -10.20 -4.63 11.07
C CYS A 77 -8.96 -3.77 11.41
N ILE A 78 -9.12 -2.84 12.35
CA ILE A 78 -8.00 -2.11 12.95
C ILE A 78 -7.55 -2.89 14.19
N PRO A 79 -6.24 -3.17 14.36
CA PRO A 79 -5.74 -3.87 15.54
C PRO A 79 -5.89 -3.02 16.81
N ASP A 80 -5.99 -3.68 17.96
CA ASP A 80 -5.97 -3.00 19.25
C ASP A 80 -4.65 -2.26 19.48
N LEU A 81 -4.71 -1.16 20.24
CA LEU A 81 -3.52 -0.37 20.56
C LEU A 81 -2.47 -1.23 21.29
N GLY A 82 -1.27 -1.26 20.72
CA GLY A 82 -0.16 -2.05 21.27
C GLY A 82 -0.24 -3.55 20.99
N LEU A 83 -1.15 -4.00 20.11
CA LEU A 83 -1.13 -5.38 19.64
C LEU A 83 0.18 -5.65 18.89
N THR A 84 0.95 -6.60 19.41
CA THR A 84 2.14 -7.13 18.74
C THR A 84 1.86 -8.56 18.29
N LEU A 85 2.00 -8.81 17.00
CA LEU A 85 1.91 -10.17 16.45
C LEU A 85 3.21 -10.94 16.77
N PRO A 86 3.14 -12.26 17.01
CA PRO A 86 4.33 -13.07 17.21
C PRO A 86 5.32 -12.98 16.04
N ASP A 87 6.61 -13.13 16.32
CA ASP A 87 7.62 -13.28 15.29
C ASP A 87 7.28 -14.45 14.36
N TRP A 88 7.58 -14.28 13.08
CA TRP A 88 7.32 -15.24 12.00
C TRP A 88 5.85 -15.52 11.71
N THR A 89 4.93 -14.72 12.25
CA THR A 89 3.52 -14.76 11.89
C THR A 89 3.37 -14.63 10.38
N GLU A 90 2.67 -15.57 9.78
CA GLU A 90 2.35 -15.55 8.36
C GLU A 90 1.27 -14.49 8.10
N CYS A 91 1.51 -13.65 7.10
CA CYS A 91 0.66 -12.55 6.69
C CYS A 91 0.47 -12.60 5.18
N GLU A 92 -0.57 -11.92 4.71
CA GLU A 92 -0.87 -11.80 3.29
C GLU A 92 -0.71 -10.34 2.86
N ILE A 93 -0.12 -10.14 1.69
CA ILE A 93 -0.04 -8.85 1.02
C ILE A 93 -0.75 -8.94 -0.32
N SER A 94 -1.35 -7.85 -0.77
CA SER A 94 -2.03 -7.83 -2.07
C SER A 94 -1.83 -6.51 -2.80
N GLY A 95 -1.95 -6.54 -4.13
CA GLY A 95 -1.88 -5.34 -4.94
C GLY A 95 -1.70 -5.58 -6.44
N TYR A 96 -1.56 -4.46 -7.16
CA TYR A 96 -1.33 -4.42 -8.60
C TYR A 96 0.13 -4.05 -8.95
N GLY A 97 1.06 -4.37 -8.04
CA GLY A 97 2.47 -3.97 -8.12
C GLY A 97 3.18 -4.39 -9.41
N LYS A 98 4.42 -3.90 -9.59
CA LYS A 98 5.20 -4.17 -10.80
C LYS A 98 5.84 -5.56 -10.75
N PRO A 99 5.43 -6.54 -11.58
CA PRO A 99 5.81 -7.93 -11.41
C PRO A 99 7.33 -8.19 -11.45
N ASN A 100 8.11 -7.33 -12.14
CA ASN A 100 9.52 -7.60 -12.43
C ASN A 100 10.54 -6.56 -11.89
N GLU A 101 10.11 -5.45 -11.27
CA GLU A 101 11.01 -4.32 -10.98
C GLU A 101 10.64 -3.56 -9.68
N CYS A 102 11.30 -3.85 -8.54
CA CYS A 102 11.54 -2.80 -7.52
C CYS A 102 12.83 -2.00 -7.84
N LYS A 103 13.61 -2.39 -8.85
CA LYS A 103 14.86 -1.70 -9.23
C LYS A 103 14.52 -0.47 -10.07
N LYS A 104 15.22 0.65 -9.80
CA LYS A 104 15.09 1.88 -10.57
C LYS A 104 15.45 1.60 -12.04
N SER A 105 14.47 1.41 -12.90
CA SER A 105 14.66 1.60 -14.34
C SER A 105 14.81 3.10 -14.60
N PHE A 106 16.01 3.62 -14.39
CA PHE A 106 16.37 5.02 -14.58
C PHE A 106 16.67 5.34 -16.06
N LEU A 107 16.60 4.37 -16.98
CA LEU A 107 17.17 4.51 -18.32
C LEU A 107 16.21 4.35 -19.51
N LEU A 108 14.88 4.18 -19.33
CA LEU A 108 13.98 4.00 -20.48
C LEU A 108 12.67 4.82 -20.45
N THR A 109 12.57 5.88 -19.64
CA THR A 109 11.31 6.65 -19.49
C THR A 109 11.20 7.90 -20.36
N HIS A 110 12.10 8.11 -21.32
CA HIS A 110 12.12 9.36 -22.12
C HIS A 110 11.60 9.28 -23.55
N LEU A 111 11.03 8.16 -24.04
CA LEU A 111 10.52 8.13 -25.42
C LEU A 111 9.20 7.39 -25.70
N TYR A 112 8.48 6.83 -24.72
CA TYR A 112 7.18 6.20 -25.00
C TYR A 112 6.14 6.53 -23.93
N SER A 113 5.30 7.50 -24.29
CA SER A 113 4.12 7.97 -23.57
C SER A 113 2.93 7.00 -23.77
N LEU A 114 2.14 6.82 -22.70
CA LEU A 114 0.84 6.13 -22.57
C LEU A 114 0.75 4.61 -22.84
N LEU A 115 1.53 4.01 -23.74
CA LEU A 115 1.42 2.56 -24.05
C LEU A 115 2.20 1.64 -23.08
N THR A 116 3.14 2.19 -22.32
CA THR A 116 4.04 1.43 -21.41
C THR A 116 3.51 1.34 -19.98
N PHE A 117 2.60 2.20 -19.56
CA PHE A 117 2.06 2.21 -18.19
C PHE A 117 1.33 0.91 -17.84
N SER A 118 0.64 0.28 -18.79
CA SER A 118 -0.07 -0.98 -18.54
C SER A 118 0.84 -2.21 -18.47
N ILE A 119 2.04 -2.14 -19.06
CA ILE A 119 3.00 -3.25 -19.11
C ILE A 119 3.81 -3.34 -17.79
N LEU A 120 3.88 -2.23 -17.04
CA LEU A 120 4.69 -2.15 -15.83
C LEU A 120 3.98 -2.68 -14.59
N TYR A 121 2.65 -2.71 -14.55
CA TYR A 121 1.86 -3.10 -13.39
C TYR A 121 1.00 -4.33 -13.71
N SER A 122 0.71 -5.16 -12.71
CA SER A 122 -0.24 -6.25 -12.90
C SER A 122 -1.63 -5.68 -13.26
N ASP A 123 -2.30 -6.29 -14.24
CA ASP A 123 -3.69 -5.94 -14.54
C ASP A 123 -4.66 -6.65 -13.60
N GLN A 124 -4.28 -7.81 -13.05
CA GLN A 124 -5.09 -8.53 -12.08
C GLN A 124 -4.55 -8.31 -10.66
N LEU A 125 -5.43 -8.22 -9.68
CA LEU A 125 -5.04 -8.22 -8.28
C LEU A 125 -4.25 -9.49 -7.98
N LYS A 126 -3.12 -9.35 -7.30
CA LYS A 126 -2.29 -10.48 -6.86
C LYS A 126 -2.20 -10.50 -5.35
N GLU A 127 -1.99 -11.69 -4.81
CA GLU A 127 -1.75 -11.96 -3.39
C GLU A 127 -0.38 -12.63 -3.23
N GLY A 128 0.31 -12.32 -2.15
CA GLY A 128 1.59 -12.93 -1.78
C GLY A 128 1.64 -13.23 -0.29
N HIS A 129 2.41 -14.26 0.09
CA HIS A 129 2.54 -14.67 1.49
C HIS A 129 3.90 -14.27 2.05
N VAL A 130 3.88 -13.53 3.15
CA VAL A 130 5.07 -13.03 3.84
C VAL A 130 5.05 -13.43 5.30
N ARG A 131 6.19 -13.36 5.97
CA ARG A 131 6.28 -13.55 7.43
C ARG A 131 6.80 -12.29 8.09
N LEU A 132 6.25 -11.97 9.26
CA LEU A 132 6.78 -10.91 10.11
C LEU A 132 8.17 -11.29 10.63
N TYR A 133 9.15 -10.45 10.38
CA TYR A 133 10.50 -10.63 10.92
C TYR A 133 10.58 -10.06 12.34
N PRO A 134 11.36 -10.69 13.22
CA PRO A 134 11.69 -10.10 14.52
C PRO A 134 12.33 -8.72 14.35
N TYR A 135 11.95 -7.76 15.19
CA TYR A 135 12.51 -6.40 15.14
C TYR A 135 14.05 -6.40 15.25
N SER A 136 14.64 -7.36 15.97
CA SER A 136 16.09 -7.53 16.09
C SER A 136 16.80 -7.85 14.77
N MET A 137 16.09 -8.37 13.77
CA MET A 137 16.61 -8.63 12.43
C MET A 137 16.46 -7.42 11.49
N CYS A 138 15.80 -6.37 11.97
CA CYS A 138 15.45 -5.18 11.21
C CYS A 138 16.53 -4.12 11.37
N ILE A 139 17.73 -4.42 10.85
CA ILE A 139 18.90 -3.55 10.96
C ILE A 139 19.12 -2.76 9.65
N SER A 140 19.46 -1.48 9.79
CA SER A 140 19.69 -0.55 8.67
C SER A 140 20.75 -1.05 7.67
N GLU A 141 21.77 -1.78 8.15
CA GLU A 141 22.82 -2.38 7.33
C GLU A 141 22.28 -3.35 6.25
N HIS A 142 21.15 -4.00 6.50
CA HIS A 142 20.48 -4.87 5.52
C HIS A 142 19.51 -4.12 4.60
N LEU A 143 19.24 -2.85 4.87
CA LEU A 143 18.21 -2.04 4.23
C LEU A 143 18.80 -0.89 3.41
N SER A 144 20.03 -1.05 2.91
CA SER A 144 20.71 -0.02 2.11
C SER A 144 20.72 1.34 2.81
N ASP A 145 21.05 1.35 4.12
CA ASP A 145 21.17 2.53 4.97
C ASP A 145 19.86 3.31 5.21
N HIS A 146 18.69 2.69 5.02
CA HIS A 146 17.41 3.29 5.43
C HIS A 146 17.30 3.31 6.96
N ILE A 147 16.78 4.41 7.50
CA ILE A 147 16.52 4.58 8.93
C ILE A 147 15.30 3.75 9.31
N VAL A 148 15.45 2.92 10.34
CA VAL A 148 14.37 2.10 10.89
C VAL A 148 13.87 2.72 12.17
N THR A 149 12.57 3.00 12.25
CA THR A 149 11.93 3.56 13.44
C THR A 149 11.14 2.48 14.18
N LYS A 150 10.63 2.81 15.36
CA LYS A 150 9.74 1.92 16.14
C LYS A 150 8.32 1.82 15.56
N ASN A 151 7.98 2.69 14.60
CA ASN A 151 6.66 2.72 13.95
C ASN A 151 6.64 1.91 12.64
N MET A 152 7.74 1.21 12.32
CA MET A 152 7.88 0.35 11.15
C MET A 152 7.84 -1.12 11.55
N LEU A 153 7.32 -1.96 10.65
CA LEU A 153 7.34 -3.42 10.75
C LEU A 153 8.02 -4.01 9.52
N PHE A 154 8.51 -5.24 9.64
CA PHE A 154 9.25 -5.92 8.59
C PHE A 154 8.59 -7.23 8.26
N ALA A 155 8.34 -7.43 6.97
CA ALA A 155 7.78 -8.65 6.46
C ALA A 155 8.48 -9.02 5.16
N GLY A 156 8.65 -10.30 4.93
CA GLY A 156 9.18 -10.81 3.67
C GLY A 156 8.92 -12.30 3.52
N ASP A 157 8.98 -12.79 2.30
CA ASP A 157 8.91 -14.23 2.07
C ASP A 157 10.25 -14.89 2.35
N THR A 158 10.29 -15.77 3.35
CA THR A 158 11.47 -16.57 3.68
C THR A 158 11.89 -17.54 2.56
N ARG A 159 11.05 -17.74 1.54
CA ARG A 159 11.33 -18.55 0.35
C ARG A 159 11.83 -17.71 -0.83
N ASN A 160 11.89 -16.37 -0.68
CA ASN A 160 12.22 -15.40 -1.72
C ASN A 160 11.30 -15.46 -2.97
N LEU A 161 10.04 -15.86 -2.81
CA LEU A 161 9.07 -15.93 -3.91
C LEU A 161 8.25 -14.65 -3.99
N ASP A 162 7.81 -14.15 -2.84
CA ASP A 162 6.86 -13.04 -2.72
C ASP A 162 7.46 -11.80 -2.00
N ASP A 163 7.21 -10.62 -2.54
CA ASP A 163 7.51 -9.31 -1.94
C ASP A 163 6.53 -8.25 -2.51
N ALA A 164 6.40 -7.09 -1.88
CA ALA A 164 5.42 -6.06 -2.23
C ALA A 164 5.45 -5.63 -3.71
N CYS A 165 6.63 -5.59 -4.36
CA CYS A 165 6.67 -5.47 -5.83
C CYS A 165 6.71 -6.82 -6.56
N LYS A 166 7.28 -7.86 -5.97
CA LYS A 166 7.44 -9.18 -6.61
C LYS A 166 6.40 -10.15 -6.07
N VAL A 167 5.14 -10.00 -6.46
CA VAL A 167 4.22 -11.12 -6.33
C VAL A 167 4.40 -11.99 -7.57
N ASN A 168 5.16 -13.08 -7.45
CA ASN A 168 5.61 -13.83 -8.61
C ASN A 168 4.45 -14.61 -9.26
N VAL A 169 4.10 -14.17 -10.47
CA VAL A 169 3.75 -15.11 -11.54
C VAL A 169 5.00 -15.95 -11.84
N GLN A 170 5.02 -17.16 -11.27
CA GLN A 170 5.89 -18.30 -11.61
C GLN A 170 7.05 -18.00 -12.56
N GLN A 171 8.25 -17.79 -12.03
CA GLN A 171 9.47 -18.16 -12.76
C GLN A 171 10.45 -18.91 -11.85
N LYS A 172 10.35 -20.24 -11.96
CA LYS A 172 11.46 -21.18 -11.76
C LYS A 172 12.75 -20.61 -12.36
N LYS A 173 13.83 -20.65 -11.60
CA LYS A 173 15.14 -20.93 -12.17
C LYS A 173 15.95 -21.77 -11.19
N LEU A 174 16.55 -22.82 -11.77
CA LEU A 174 17.25 -23.95 -11.19
C LEU A 174 18.20 -23.60 -10.04
#